data_AF-A0A967QEC4-F1
#
_entry.id   AF-A0A967QEC4-F1
#
_cell.length_a   1.000
_cell.length_b   1.000
_cell.length_c   1.000
_cell.angle_alpha   90.00
_cell.angle_beta   90.00
_cell.angle_gamma   90.00
#
_symmetry.space_group_name_H-M   'P 1'
#
loop_
_entity.id
_entity.type
_entity.pdbx_description
1 polymer ?
#
loop_
_entity_poly.entity_id
_entity_poly.type
_entity_poly.pdbx_seq_one_letter_code
_entity_poly.pdbx_strand_id
1 'polypeptide(L)' 'MRRLRPSRRRGDLPILMNTQSEDHRDAVIGIDLGDKKHSICVLDKDGAVIERRTMANTPHQLRKLAARHPGG' A
#
# COMPACT_ATOMS: atom_id res chain seq x y z
N MET A 1 -48.33 -17.18 26.97
CA MET A 1 -47.31 -16.10 26.85
C MET A 1 -46.32 -16.47 25.75
N ARG A 2 -46.30 -15.78 24.60
CA ARG A 2 -45.30 -15.98 23.53
C ARG A 2 -44.21 -14.91 23.66
N ARG A 3 -42.96 -15.29 23.91
CA ARG A 3 -41.82 -14.36 23.87
C ARG A 3 -41.55 -14.00 22.40
N LEU A 4 -41.74 -12.73 22.07
CA LEU A 4 -41.33 -12.16 20.78
C LEU A 4 -39.80 -12.16 20.72
N ARG A 5 -39.21 -12.80 19.70
CA ARG A 5 -37.77 -12.67 19.43
C ARG A 5 -37.50 -11.28 18.85
N PRO A 6 -36.44 -10.57 19.26
CA PRO A 6 -36.13 -9.27 18.71
C PRO A 6 -35.73 -9.43 17.24
N SER A 7 -36.41 -8.67 16.36
CA SER A 7 -36.05 -8.54 14.95
C SER A 7 -34.71 -7.80 14.87
N ARG A 8 -33.63 -8.49 14.47
CA ARG A 8 -32.34 -7.86 14.15
C ARG A 8 -32.58 -6.83 13.04
N ARG A 9 -32.21 -5.57 13.30
CA ARG A 9 -32.34 -4.51 12.28
C ARG A 9 -31.24 -4.73 11.23
N ARG A 10 -31.55 -4.43 9.95
CA ARG A 10 -30.55 -4.32 8.87
C ARG A 10 -29.57 -3.20 9.27
N GLY A 11 -28.47 -3.57 9.92
CA GLY A 11 -27.52 -2.64 10.55
C GLY A 11 -26.56 -3.32 11.54
N ASP A 12 -26.95 -4.47 12.09
CA ASP A 12 -26.13 -5.21 13.07
C ASP A 12 -25.14 -6.22 12.45
N LEU A 13 -24.85 -6.11 11.14
CA LEU A 13 -23.79 -6.91 10.54
C LEU A 13 -22.45 -6.25 10.86
N PRO A 14 -21.46 -6.99 11.40
CA PRO A 14 -20.14 -6.42 11.61
C PRO A 14 -19.63 -5.91 10.27
N ILE A 15 -19.35 -4.61 10.19
CA ILE A 15 -18.67 -4.04 9.04
C ILE A 15 -17.30 -4.72 9.00
N LEU A 16 -17.04 -5.47 7.94
CA LEU A 16 -15.74 -6.04 7.67
C LEU A 16 -14.81 -4.85 7.39
N MET A 17 -13.92 -4.57 8.33
CA MET A 17 -12.96 -3.48 8.23
C MET A 17 -11.86 -3.92 7.24
N ASN A 18 -12.15 -3.79 5.95
CA ASN A 18 -11.18 -4.04 4.91
C ASN A 18 -10.32 -2.78 4.73
N THR A 19 -9.04 -2.87 5.07
CA THR A 19 -8.07 -1.84 4.73
C THR A 19 -7.78 -1.89 3.24
N GLN A 20 -8.71 -1.37 2.42
CA GLN A 20 -8.39 -0.97 1.06
C GLN A 20 -7.64 0.37 1.14
N SER A 21 -6.37 0.33 1.55
CA SER A 21 -5.50 1.50 1.46
C SER A 21 -4.97 1.60 0.03
N GLU A 22 -5.75 2.26 -0.83
CA GLU A 22 -5.29 2.80 -2.12
C GLU A 22 -4.27 3.94 -1.91
N ASP A 23 -4.21 4.50 -0.69
CA ASP A 23 -3.35 5.62 -0.33
C ASP A 23 -1.91 5.13 -0.06
N HIS A 24 -1.02 5.34 -1.03
CA HIS A 24 0.40 4.94 -0.96
C HIS A 24 1.24 5.84 -0.03
N ARG A 25 0.62 6.64 0.84
CA ARG A 25 1.31 7.52 1.79
C ARG A 25 2.16 6.75 2.80
N ASP A 26 1.80 5.50 3.08
CA ASP A 26 2.53 4.62 4.00
C ASP A 26 3.41 3.58 3.26
N ALA A 27 3.73 3.83 1.98
CA ALA A 27 4.51 2.90 1.19
C ALA A 27 6.00 2.93 1.55
N VAL A 28 6.60 1.75 1.72
CA VAL A 28 8.05 1.59 1.94
C VAL A 28 8.72 1.28 0.61
N ILE A 29 9.82 1.98 0.31
CA ILE A 29 10.58 1.79 -0.94
C ILE A 29 11.93 1.17 -0.61
N GLY A 30 12.10 -0.07 -1.05
CA GLY A 30 13.41 -0.72 -1.11
C GLY A 30 14.12 -0.38 -2.41
N ILE A 31 15.39 0.01 -2.32
CA ILE A 31 16.25 0.26 -3.48
C ILE A 31 17.51 -0.58 -3.34
N ASP A 32 17.74 -1.46 -4.31
CA ASP A 32 19.00 -2.19 -4.49
C ASP A 32 19.86 -1.48 -5.54
N LEU A 33 21.00 -0.96 -5.09
CA LEU A 33 21.87 -0.09 -5.87
C LEU A 33 22.87 -0.89 -6.69
N GLY A 34 22.49 -1.25 -7.92
CA GLY A 34 23.42 -1.77 -8.93
C GLY A 34 24.13 -0.69 -9.75
N ASP A 35 25.27 -1.05 -10.33
CA ASP A 35 26.16 -0.15 -11.08
C ASP A 35 25.48 0.49 -12.32
N LYS A 36 24.78 -0.31 -13.13
CA LYS A 36 24.10 0.17 -14.36
C LYS A 36 22.61 0.40 -14.17
N LYS A 37 21.98 -0.37 -13.29
CA LYS A 37 20.54 -0.34 -13.01
C LYS A 37 20.30 -0.59 -11.54
N HIS A 38 19.26 0.05 -11.02
CA HIS A 38 18.75 -0.19 -9.68
C HIS A 38 17.51 -1.07 -9.75
N SER A 39 17.36 -1.98 -8.81
CA SER A 39 16.10 -2.70 -8.60
C SER A 39 15.29 -1.95 -7.55
N ILE A 40 14.02 -1.69 -7.83
CA ILE A 40 13.08 -1.02 -6.94
C ILE A 40 12.01 -2.02 -6.53
N CYS A 41 11.70 -2.03 -5.23
CA CYS A 41 10.56 -2.72 -4.66
C CYS A 41 9.74 -1.73 -3.83
N VAL A 42 8.45 -1.61 -4.11
CA VAL A 42 7.52 -0.81 -3.30
C VAL A 42 6.63 -1.76 -2.53
N LEU A 43 6.59 -1.56 -1.22
CA LEU A 43 5.75 -2.31 -0.29
C LEU A 43 4.63 -1.43 0.22
N ASP A 44 3.45 -2.02 0.45
CA ASP A 44 2.45 -1.37 1.29
C ASP A 44 2.81 -1.46 2.78
N LYS A 45 1.96 -0.88 3.62
CA LYS A 45 2.10 -0.86 5.08
C LYS A 45 2.11 -2.25 5.74
N ASP A 46 1.53 -3.25 5.07
CA ASP A 46 1.44 -4.62 5.57
C ASP A 46 2.64 -5.45 5.09
N GLY A 47 3.57 -4.83 4.35
CA GLY A 47 4.77 -5.44 3.80
C GLY A 47 4.52 -6.20 2.50
N ALA A 48 3.33 -6.10 1.90
CA ALA A 48 3.03 -6.74 0.64
C ALA A 48 3.63 -5.95 -0.52
N VAL A 49 4.15 -6.67 -1.52
CA VAL A 49 4.80 -6.04 -2.69
C VAL A 49 3.75 -5.54 -3.66
N ILE A 50 3.68 -4.22 -3.83
CA ILE A 50 2.75 -3.56 -4.75
C ILE A 50 3.41 -3.13 -6.06
N GLU A 51 4.74 -2.94 -6.08
CA GLU A 51 5.49 -2.68 -7.32
C GLU A 51 6.89 -3.30 -7.31
N ARG A 52 7.30 -3.87 -8.45
CA ARG A 52 8.71 -4.17 -8.75
C ARG A 52 9.09 -3.61 -10.11
N ARG A 53 10.20 -2.90 -10.20
CA ARG A 53 10.75 -2.42 -11.48
C ARG A 53 12.26 -2.24 -11.41
N THR A 54 12.89 -2.11 -12.57
CA THR A 54 14.28 -1.65 -12.67
C THR A 54 14.35 -0.23 -13.20
N MET A 55 15.27 0.58 -12.71
CA MET A 55 15.53 1.94 -13.18
C MET A 55 17.00 2.09 -13.60
N ALA A 56 17.29 2.91 -14.60
CA ALA A 56 18.66 3.22 -14.96
C ALA A 56 19.36 3.99 -13.83
N ASN A 57 20.64 3.69 -13.56
CA ASN A 57 21.45 4.41 -12.59
C ASN A 57 21.79 5.81 -13.13
N THR A 58 20.87 6.75 -12.97
CA THR A 58 21.07 8.16 -13.33
C THR A 58 20.43 9.05 -12.28
N PRO A 59 21.04 10.21 -11.95
CA PRO A 59 20.47 11.14 -10.98
C PRO A 59 19.05 11.60 -11.33
N HIS A 60 18.72 11.69 -12.63
CA HIS A 60 17.39 12.06 -13.11
C HIS A 60 16.32 11.03 -12.72
N GLN A 61 16.63 9.75 -12.82
CA GLN A 61 15.68 8.68 -12.46
C GLN A 61 15.46 8.60 -10.95
N LEU A 62 16.52 8.80 -10.16
CA LEU A 62 16.39 8.88 -8.69
C LEU A 62 15.53 10.07 -8.25
N ARG A 63 15.71 11.25 -8.88
CA ARG A 63 14.83 12.41 -8.62
C ARG A 63 13.37 12.13 -8.98
N LYS A 64 13.13 11.48 -10.12
CA LYS A 64 11.77 11.05 -10.51
C LYS A 64 11.16 10.05 -9.54
N LEU A 65 11.96 9.12 -9.01
CA LEU A 65 11.52 8.17 -7.99
C LEU A 65 11.12 8.90 -6.72
N ALA A 66 11.96 9.79 -6.20
CA ALA A 66 11.68 10.57 -5.00
C ALA A 66 10.42 11.45 -5.17
N ALA A 67 10.25 12.11 -6.33
CA ALA A 67 9.07 12.93 -6.59
C ALA A 67 7.76 12.13 -6.66
N ARG A 68 7.82 10.85 -7.03
CA ARG A 68 6.64 9.97 -7.09
C ARG A 68 6.18 9.52 -5.70
N HIS A 69 7.08 9.50 -4.74
CA HIS A 69 6.80 9.08 -3.38
C HIS A 69 7.27 10.18 -2.40
N PRO A 70 6.51 11.29 -2.30
CA PRO A 70 6.82 12.38 -1.38
C PRO A 70 6.51 11.94 0.05
N GLY A 71 7.42 11.18 0.64
CA GLY A 71 7.36 10.69 2.03
C GLY A 71 8.71 10.87 2.69
N GLY A 72 8.88 12.02 3.33
CA GLY A 72 10.06 12.46 4.09
C GLY A 72 9.75 13.74 4.82
#